data_AF-A0A016SLB3-F1
#
_entry.id   AF-A0A016SLB3-F1
#
_cell.length_a   1.000
_cell.length_b   1.000
_cell.length_c   1.000
_cell.angle_alpha   90.00
_cell.angle_beta   90.00
_cell.angle_gamma   90.00
#
_symmetry.space_group_name_H-M   'P 1'
#
loop_
_entity.id
_entity.type
_entity.pdbx_description
1 polymer ?
#
loop_
_entity_poly.entity_id
_entity_poly.type
_entity_poly.pdbx_seq_one_letter_code
_entity_poly.pdbx_strand_id
1 'polypeptide(L)'
;MHIASPPYLLLLLWLVSSVRALRAQRASRKSLAHLKQVLNDEVARSISARQNDEVDIFGDFTKNPDARRNQDELLVNNPEDYFQGDVDLSEQQVKLIEKSFSDGHREKRKVGRTPLYRLWDRTRAISFDFAETVPRRTRAKIREAMDLWQRNTCVRFDENGPSVDRLEFFDGGGCSSFVGRIGGTQGVSIATPGCDVVGIISHEIGHALGIFHEQARPDQERHIAVNYNNIPISRWSNFNSMGPNQAETFGLPYDTGSVMHYGPFGFAADPYTPTIRTLERIQQSTIGQRIGPSFLDFQAINAAYGCTDHCPPLHCFHNGYPHPNNCSMCACPDGFYGQFCESIRPSVGECGGVFLVFHAETERDVDDDVHETTQVAHSIINLTETRRERQQLDAAHQSPRIGYKKVVKLHYTLCNYQRAQAAITANHHYNR
;
A
#
# COMPACT_ATOMS: atom_id res chain seq x y z
N MET A 1 6.05 56.48 38.98
CA MET A 1 6.28 55.12 38.45
C MET A 1 5.13 54.79 37.52
N HIS A 2 5.34 54.95 36.21
CA HIS A 2 4.33 54.63 35.21
C HIS A 2 4.24 53.11 35.02
N ILE A 3 3.04 52.58 35.24
CA ILE A 3 2.63 51.22 34.96
C ILE A 3 2.54 51.08 33.45
N ALA A 4 3.44 50.30 32.85
CA ALA A 4 3.35 49.91 31.45
C ALA A 4 2.20 48.91 31.28
N SER A 5 1.22 49.27 30.45
CA SER A 5 0.06 48.45 30.06
C SER A 5 0.47 47.29 29.12
N PRO A 6 -0.41 46.30 28.85
CA PRO A 6 -0.04 45.00 28.28
C PRO A 6 -0.48 44.80 26.81
N PRO A 7 0.00 45.55 25.80
CA PRO A 7 -0.33 45.27 24.40
C PRO A 7 0.45 44.05 23.86
N TYR A 8 1.58 43.70 24.45
CA TYR A 8 2.44 42.61 23.97
C TYR A 8 1.88 41.21 24.26
N LEU A 9 1.19 41.02 25.38
CA LEU A 9 0.65 39.71 25.76
C LEU A 9 -0.55 39.32 24.89
N LEU A 10 -1.39 40.29 24.52
CA LEU A 10 -2.51 40.11 23.60
C LEU A 10 -2.03 39.84 22.16
N LEU A 11 -0.96 40.51 21.71
CA LEU A 11 -0.36 40.26 20.39
C LEU A 11 0.24 38.85 20.30
N LEU A 12 0.94 38.40 21.35
CA LEU A 12 1.48 37.04 21.45
C LEU A 12 0.37 35.99 21.50
N LEU A 13 -0.70 36.21 22.27
CA LEU A 13 -1.86 35.31 22.32
C LEU A 13 -2.63 35.26 20.99
N TRP A 14 -2.67 36.36 20.24
CA TRP A 14 -3.28 36.41 18.90
C TRP A 14 -2.40 35.72 17.85
N LEU A 15 -1.08 35.91 17.89
CA LEU A 15 -0.11 35.20 17.04
C LEU A 15 -0.11 33.68 17.31
N VAL A 16 -0.11 33.25 18.58
CA VAL A 16 -0.17 31.82 18.93
C VAL A 16 -1.52 31.19 18.54
N SER A 17 -2.63 31.93 18.65
CA SER A 17 -3.95 31.51 18.14
C SER A 17 -3.99 31.45 16.61
N SER A 18 -3.29 32.37 15.91
CA SER A 18 -3.21 32.42 14.46
C SER A 18 -2.31 31.32 13.87
N VAL A 19 -1.22 30.96 14.55
CA VAL A 19 -0.38 29.80 14.18
C VAL A 19 -1.13 28.47 14.40
N ARG A 20 -1.94 28.36 15.47
CA ARG A 20 -2.86 27.22 15.66
C ARG A 20 -3.97 27.15 14.60
N ALA A 21 -4.37 28.28 14.02
CA ALA A 21 -5.40 28.33 12.98
C ALA A 21 -4.93 27.78 11.62
N LEU A 22 -3.63 27.51 11.46
CA LEU A 22 -3.04 26.97 10.23
C LEU A 22 -2.59 25.52 10.36
N ARG A 23 -2.87 24.81 11.46
CA ARG A 23 -2.55 23.37 11.57
C ARG A 23 -3.76 22.51 11.21
N ALA A 24 -3.55 21.49 10.38
CA ALA A 24 -4.57 20.49 10.11
C ALA A 24 -4.98 19.78 11.40
N GLN A 25 -6.28 19.60 11.61
CA GLN A 25 -6.83 18.96 12.78
C GLN A 25 -7.37 17.58 12.45
N ARG A 26 -7.00 16.61 13.28
CA ARG A 26 -7.61 15.27 13.29
C ARG A 26 -9.08 15.38 13.69
N ALA A 27 -9.89 14.47 13.15
CA ALA A 27 -11.25 14.28 13.60
C ALA A 27 -11.27 13.95 15.10
N SER A 28 -12.35 14.37 15.77
CA SER A 28 -12.56 14.03 17.16
C SER A 28 -12.63 12.51 17.33
N ARG A 29 -12.15 12.01 18.47
CA ARG A 29 -12.27 10.59 18.82
C ARG A 29 -13.71 10.07 18.73
N LYS A 30 -14.68 10.93 19.04
CA LYS A 30 -16.11 10.61 18.92
C LYS A 30 -16.52 10.39 17.47
N SER A 31 -16.16 11.32 16.57
CA SER A 31 -16.47 11.20 15.14
C SER A 31 -15.82 9.94 14.54
N LEU A 32 -14.54 9.70 14.85
CA LEU A 32 -13.82 8.53 14.36
C LEU A 32 -14.41 7.22 14.90
N ALA A 33 -14.68 7.14 16.20
CA ALA A 33 -15.29 5.95 16.81
C ALA A 33 -16.67 5.65 16.22
N HIS A 34 -17.48 6.69 15.96
CA HIS A 34 -18.77 6.53 15.30
C HIS A 34 -18.62 5.97 13.89
N LEU A 35 -17.71 6.53 13.08
CA LEU A 35 -17.43 6.03 11.74
C LEU A 35 -17.01 4.55 11.77
N LYS A 36 -16.05 4.20 12.63
CA LYS A 36 -15.59 2.81 12.78
C LYS A 36 -16.73 1.86 13.15
N GLN A 37 -17.62 2.29 14.04
CA GLN A 37 -18.79 1.51 14.41
C GLN A 37 -19.72 1.27 13.22
N VAL A 38 -20.07 2.33 12.45
CA VAL A 38 -20.91 2.20 11.25
C VAL A 38 -20.30 1.22 10.24
N LEU A 39 -19.00 1.27 10.03
CA LEU A 39 -18.28 0.37 9.13
C LEU A 39 -18.24 -1.08 9.65
N ASN A 40 -17.98 -1.27 10.95
CA ASN A 40 -18.02 -2.60 11.57
C ASN A 40 -19.41 -3.24 11.45
N ASP A 41 -20.48 -2.46 11.66
CA ASP A 41 -21.86 -2.92 11.54
C ASP A 41 -22.23 -3.30 10.10
N GLU A 42 -21.66 -2.61 9.10
CA GLU A 42 -21.79 -2.96 7.68
C GLU A 42 -21.10 -4.30 7.37
N VAL A 43 -19.86 -4.48 7.83
CA VAL A 43 -19.12 -5.72 7.65
C VAL A 43 -19.87 -6.90 8.28
N ALA A 44 -20.37 -6.73 9.50
CA ALA A 44 -21.17 -7.74 10.17
C ALA A 44 -22.39 -8.17 9.35
N ARG A 45 -23.13 -7.21 8.79
CA ARG A 45 -24.26 -7.52 7.89
C ARG A 45 -23.83 -8.26 6.64
N SER A 46 -22.70 -7.88 6.03
CA SER A 46 -22.18 -8.55 4.84
C SER A 46 -21.75 -10.00 5.10
N ILE A 47 -21.10 -10.27 6.24
CA ILE A 47 -20.66 -11.62 6.62
C ILE A 47 -21.88 -12.51 6.92
N SER A 48 -22.85 -12.01 7.68
CA SER A 48 -24.08 -12.77 7.96
C SER A 48 -24.87 -13.12 6.70
N ALA A 49 -24.81 -12.29 5.65
CA ALA A 49 -25.47 -12.56 4.37
C ALA A 49 -24.76 -13.62 3.50
N ARG A 50 -23.45 -13.83 3.71
CA ARG A 50 -22.62 -14.78 2.93
C ARG A 50 -22.62 -16.21 3.49
N GLN A 51 -23.25 -16.45 4.65
CA GLN A 51 -23.39 -17.79 5.21
C GLN A 51 -24.32 -18.65 4.35
N ASN A 52 -23.75 -19.35 3.35
CA ASN A 52 -24.23 -20.65 2.88
C ASN A 52 -23.26 -21.49 2.04
N ASP A 53 -22.09 -21.02 1.58
CA ASP A 53 -21.16 -21.86 0.79
C ASP A 53 -19.67 -21.42 0.91
N GLU A 54 -19.07 -21.45 2.09
CA GLU A 54 -17.63 -21.16 2.23
C GLU A 54 -16.78 -22.44 2.27
N VAL A 55 -15.98 -22.63 1.21
CA VAL A 55 -14.77 -23.44 1.25
C VAL A 55 -13.84 -22.84 2.32
N ASP A 56 -13.32 -23.65 3.24
CA ASP A 56 -12.39 -23.16 4.27
C ASP A 56 -11.05 -22.75 3.64
N ILE A 57 -10.97 -21.49 3.20
CA ILE A 57 -9.78 -20.91 2.56
C ILE A 57 -8.62 -20.77 3.56
N PHE A 58 -8.87 -20.87 4.87
CA PHE A 58 -7.86 -20.71 5.92
C PHE A 58 -7.42 -22.03 6.57
N GLY A 59 -8.15 -23.13 6.34
CA GLY A 59 -7.93 -24.45 6.95
C GLY A 59 -6.56 -25.08 6.69
N ASP A 60 -5.90 -24.71 5.59
CA ASP A 60 -4.56 -25.18 5.24
C ASP A 60 -3.40 -24.45 5.95
N PHE A 61 -3.67 -23.35 6.67
CA PHE A 61 -2.59 -22.60 7.31
C PHE A 61 -2.10 -23.30 8.58
N THR A 62 -0.87 -23.76 8.54
CA THR A 62 -0.15 -24.15 9.75
C THR A 62 0.24 -22.90 10.52
N LYS A 63 0.04 -22.91 11.84
CA LYS A 63 0.44 -21.81 12.72
C LYS A 63 1.91 -21.50 12.52
N ASN A 64 2.25 -20.25 12.22
CA ASN A 64 3.63 -19.83 12.01
C ASN A 64 4.22 -19.32 13.34
N PRO A 65 5.10 -20.07 14.02
CA PRO A 65 5.71 -19.62 15.27
C PRO A 65 6.58 -18.36 15.11
N ASP A 66 7.00 -18.03 13.88
CA ASP A 66 7.80 -16.86 13.54
C ASP A 66 6.97 -15.63 13.14
N ALA A 67 5.64 -15.69 13.23
CA ALA A 67 4.72 -14.62 12.85
C ALA A 67 5.00 -13.26 13.54
N ARG A 68 5.68 -13.25 14.70
CA ARG A 68 6.02 -12.04 15.45
C ARG A 68 7.25 -11.26 14.94
N ARG A 69 7.93 -11.74 13.89
CA ARG A 69 9.22 -11.15 13.47
C ARG A 69 9.08 -9.89 12.61
N ASN A 70 7.94 -9.66 11.97
CA ASN A 70 7.76 -8.49 11.11
C ASN A 70 7.35 -7.29 11.98
N GLN A 71 8.26 -6.32 12.14
CA GLN A 71 7.94 -5.03 12.73
C GLN A 71 7.23 -4.17 11.69
N ASP A 72 5.97 -3.85 11.93
CA ASP A 72 5.18 -2.88 11.17
C ASP A 72 4.54 -1.85 12.10
N GLU A 73 3.98 -0.79 11.52
CA GLU A 73 3.32 0.30 12.22
C GLU A 73 2.11 -0.14 13.04
N LEU A 74 1.41 -1.20 12.62
CA LEU A 74 0.21 -1.71 13.30
C LEU A 74 0.52 -2.32 14.67
N LEU A 75 1.78 -2.74 14.91
CA LEU A 75 2.25 -3.20 16.22
C LEU A 75 2.60 -2.05 17.18
N VAL A 76 2.90 -0.86 16.64
CA VAL A 76 3.25 0.34 17.42
C VAL A 76 1.99 1.14 17.74
N ASN A 77 1.09 1.26 16.76
CA ASN A 77 -0.10 2.09 16.89
C ASN A 77 -1.16 1.50 17.79
N ASN A 78 -1.88 2.39 18.46
CA ASN A 78 -3.16 2.04 19.06
C ASN A 78 -4.23 1.98 17.95
N PRO A 79 -4.82 0.81 17.66
CA PRO A 79 -5.82 0.64 16.59
C PRO A 79 -7.09 1.48 16.77
N GLU A 80 -7.32 2.03 17.97
CA GLU A 80 -8.49 2.85 18.25
C GLU A 80 -8.29 4.34 17.95
N ASP A 81 -7.05 4.80 17.81
CA ASP A 81 -6.77 6.22 17.58
C ASP A 81 -6.82 6.59 16.08
N TYR A 82 -6.68 5.63 15.17
CA TYR A 82 -6.53 5.87 13.73
C TYR A 82 -7.58 5.15 12.89
N PHE A 83 -7.89 5.72 11.72
CA PHE A 83 -8.63 5.01 10.68
C PHE A 83 -7.68 4.03 10.01
N GLN A 84 -8.09 2.78 9.78
CA GLN A 84 -7.21 1.77 9.17
C GLN A 84 -5.82 1.72 9.83
N GLY A 85 -5.73 1.80 11.15
CA GLY A 85 -4.47 1.59 11.87
C GLY A 85 -3.50 2.77 11.97
N ASP A 86 -3.39 3.62 10.95
CA ASP A 86 -2.39 4.71 10.87
C ASP A 86 -2.87 5.94 10.07
N VAL A 87 -4.07 5.93 9.49
CA VAL A 87 -4.59 7.06 8.74
C VAL A 87 -5.26 8.07 9.67
N ASP A 88 -4.74 9.29 9.63
CA ASP A 88 -5.39 10.46 10.21
C ASP A 88 -6.47 10.99 9.26
N LEU A 89 -7.70 11.13 9.77
CA LEU A 89 -8.81 11.73 9.04
C LEU A 89 -9.14 13.11 9.61
N SER A 90 -9.48 14.06 8.74
CA SER A 90 -10.17 15.30 9.14
C SER A 90 -11.67 15.06 9.36
N GLU A 91 -12.35 15.96 10.08
CA GLU A 91 -13.81 15.90 10.27
C GLU A 91 -14.58 15.89 8.94
N GLN A 92 -14.05 16.58 7.91
CA GLN A 92 -14.65 16.58 6.58
C GLN A 92 -14.52 15.19 5.92
N GLN A 93 -13.36 14.56 6.03
CA GLN A 93 -13.12 13.23 5.46
C GLN A 93 -13.98 12.17 6.14
N VAL A 94 -14.12 12.21 7.47
CA VAL A 94 -15.02 11.31 8.21
C VAL A 94 -16.44 11.37 7.64
N LYS A 95 -16.99 12.57 7.46
CA LYS A 95 -18.34 12.76 6.90
C LYS A 95 -18.46 12.25 5.45
N LEU A 96 -17.42 12.45 4.64
CA LEU A 96 -17.41 11.97 3.24
C LEU A 96 -17.38 10.45 3.17
N ILE A 97 -16.59 9.80 4.04
CA ILE A 97 -16.53 8.34 4.13
C ILE A 97 -17.87 7.83 4.63
N GLU A 98 -18.37 8.31 5.77
CA GLU A 98 -19.67 7.90 6.32
C GLU A 98 -20.80 7.98 5.28
N LYS A 99 -20.92 9.12 4.58
CA LYS A 99 -21.92 9.31 3.54
C LYS A 99 -21.78 8.32 2.39
N SER A 100 -20.55 7.98 1.99
CA SER A 100 -20.31 7.04 0.89
C SER A 100 -20.82 5.62 1.20
N PHE A 101 -20.81 5.23 2.48
CA PHE A 101 -21.36 3.95 2.93
C PHE A 101 -22.87 4.02 3.16
N SER A 102 -23.40 5.13 3.69
CA SER A 102 -24.85 5.28 3.92
C SER A 102 -25.68 5.40 2.63
N ASP A 103 -25.14 6.01 1.57
CA ASP A 103 -25.86 6.19 0.29
C ASP A 103 -25.95 4.89 -0.55
N GLY A 104 -25.29 3.81 -0.11
CA GLY A 104 -25.17 2.52 -0.80
C GLY A 104 -24.32 2.59 -2.09
N HIS A 105 -24.00 1.43 -2.67
CA HIS A 105 -23.28 1.29 -3.96
C HIS A 105 -24.04 1.82 -5.19
N ARG A 106 -25.01 2.72 -5.02
CA ARG A 106 -25.71 3.34 -6.15
C ARG A 106 -24.73 4.25 -6.90
N GLU A 107 -24.18 3.73 -7.99
CA GLU A 107 -23.39 4.46 -9.00
C GLU A 107 -24.24 5.55 -9.67
N LYS A 108 -24.50 6.65 -8.95
CA LYS A 108 -24.84 7.90 -9.62
C LYS A 108 -23.53 8.45 -10.20
N ARG A 109 -23.41 8.31 -11.53
CA ARG A 109 -22.42 8.86 -12.49
C ARG A 109 -21.34 9.76 -11.87
N LYS A 110 -20.06 9.53 -12.24
CA LYS A 110 -18.80 10.24 -11.87
C LYS A 110 -18.83 11.79 -11.81
N VAL A 111 -19.90 12.45 -12.23
CA VAL A 111 -19.99 13.91 -12.32
C VAL A 111 -20.40 14.49 -10.96
N GLY A 112 -19.44 15.07 -10.24
CA GLY A 112 -19.71 16.00 -9.13
C GLY A 112 -19.51 15.48 -7.70
N ARG A 113 -18.80 14.36 -7.47
CA ARG A 113 -18.40 13.97 -6.11
C ARG A 113 -17.15 14.75 -5.67
N THR A 114 -17.19 15.30 -4.45
CA THR A 114 -16.04 15.94 -3.81
C THR A 114 -14.98 14.86 -3.54
N PRO A 115 -13.72 15.05 -3.99
CA PRO A 115 -12.67 14.09 -3.72
C PRO A 115 -12.37 14.02 -2.21
N LEU A 116 -11.99 12.85 -1.71
CA LEU A 116 -11.71 12.63 -0.29
C LEU A 116 -10.51 13.45 0.20
N TYR A 117 -9.55 13.71 -0.69
CA TYR A 117 -8.38 14.55 -0.43
C TYR A 117 -8.01 15.32 -1.71
N ARG A 118 -7.03 16.23 -1.59
CA ARG A 118 -6.44 16.91 -2.75
C ARG A 118 -5.00 16.48 -2.90
N LEU A 119 -4.49 16.49 -4.12
CA LEU A 119 -3.05 16.32 -4.34
C LEU A 119 -2.30 17.59 -3.92
N TRP A 120 -1.01 17.43 -3.65
CA TRP A 120 -0.11 18.57 -3.48
C TRP A 120 0.07 19.32 -4.80
N ASP A 121 0.60 20.55 -4.71
CA ASP A 121 0.93 21.32 -5.89
C ASP A 121 1.93 20.54 -6.76
N ARG A 122 1.55 20.27 -8.02
CA ARG A 122 2.34 19.47 -8.98
C ARG A 122 3.61 20.19 -9.45
N THR A 123 3.72 21.49 -9.21
CA THR A 123 4.78 22.37 -9.74
C THR A 123 5.78 22.82 -8.68
N ARG A 124 5.42 22.70 -7.40
CA ARG A 124 6.22 23.20 -6.27
C ARG A 124 6.64 22.07 -5.36
N ALA A 125 7.83 22.21 -4.78
CA ALA A 125 8.27 21.31 -3.72
C ALA A 125 7.36 21.44 -2.50
N ILE A 126 7.04 20.31 -1.88
CA ILE A 126 6.28 20.22 -0.64
C ILE A 126 7.20 20.68 0.48
N SER A 127 6.85 21.81 1.12
CA SER A 127 7.61 22.27 2.29
C SER A 127 7.45 21.29 3.43
N PHE A 128 8.53 21.03 4.18
CA PHE A 128 8.46 20.21 5.38
C PHE A 128 9.41 20.68 6.48
N ASP A 129 9.06 20.37 7.72
CA ASP A 129 9.85 20.69 8.91
C ASP A 129 9.96 19.50 9.88
N PHE A 130 10.87 19.59 10.83
CA PHE A 130 10.99 18.65 11.95
C PHE A 130 10.67 19.35 13.27
N ALA A 131 9.74 18.78 14.03
CA ALA A 131 9.58 19.12 15.43
C ALA A 131 10.86 18.78 16.22
N GLU A 132 11.06 19.44 17.35
CA GLU A 132 12.19 19.18 18.25
C GLU A 132 12.22 17.72 18.74
N THR A 133 11.04 17.10 18.85
CA THR A 133 10.87 15.70 19.27
C THR A 133 11.52 14.68 18.34
N VAL A 134 11.82 15.03 17.08
CA VAL A 134 12.42 14.09 16.11
C VAL A 134 13.95 14.04 16.25
N PRO A 135 14.54 12.90 16.66
CA PRO A 135 15.99 12.78 16.83
C PRO A 135 16.76 12.91 15.50
N ARG A 136 18.01 13.39 15.55
CA ARG A 136 18.85 13.58 14.34
C ARG A 136 18.97 12.32 13.47
N ARG A 137 19.03 11.13 14.06
CA ARG A 137 19.09 9.85 13.33
C ARG A 137 17.80 9.58 12.57
N THR A 138 16.64 9.80 13.20
CA THR A 138 15.32 9.67 12.56
C THR A 138 15.16 10.69 11.43
N ARG A 139 15.61 11.95 11.63
CA ARG A 139 15.61 12.96 10.55
C ARG A 139 16.42 12.51 9.32
N ALA A 140 17.53 11.81 9.51
CA ALA A 140 18.31 11.28 8.39
C ALA A 140 17.54 10.19 7.62
N LYS A 141 16.88 9.26 8.33
CA LYS A 141 16.02 8.24 7.72
C LYS A 141 14.80 8.83 7.01
N ILE A 142 14.23 9.92 7.53
CA ILE A 142 13.14 10.65 6.87
C ILE A 142 13.60 11.25 5.55
N ARG A 143 14.78 11.88 5.52
CA ARG A 143 15.37 12.38 4.26
C ARG A 143 15.67 11.25 3.28
N GLU A 144 16.13 10.09 3.76
CA GLU A 144 16.35 8.91 2.93
C GLU A 144 15.04 8.40 2.30
N ALA A 145 13.96 8.30 3.08
CA ALA A 145 12.64 7.92 2.58
C ALA A 145 12.09 8.94 1.56
N MET A 146 12.24 10.25 1.81
CA MET A 146 11.90 11.28 0.84
C MET A 146 12.69 11.11 -0.46
N ASP A 147 13.97 10.80 -0.35
CA ASP A 147 14.83 10.63 -1.52
C ASP A 147 14.42 9.42 -2.39
N LEU A 148 13.91 8.34 -1.79
CA LEU A 148 13.29 7.24 -2.55
C LEU A 148 12.14 7.74 -3.44
N TRP A 149 11.25 8.57 -2.89
CA TRP A 149 10.16 9.19 -3.66
C TRP A 149 10.68 10.17 -4.71
N GLN A 150 11.63 11.04 -4.37
CA GLN A 150 12.17 12.04 -5.30
C GLN A 150 12.89 11.42 -6.49
N ARG A 151 13.65 10.33 -6.28
CA ARG A 151 14.40 9.69 -7.36
C ARG A 151 13.50 8.98 -8.38
N ASN A 152 12.35 8.48 -7.93
CA ASN A 152 11.44 7.67 -8.76
C ASN A 152 10.17 8.41 -9.19
N THR A 153 9.98 9.66 -8.75
CA THR A 153 8.82 10.49 -9.09
C THR A 153 9.20 11.94 -9.38
N CYS A 154 8.24 12.75 -9.81
CA CYS A 154 8.41 14.20 -9.94
C CYS A 154 8.18 14.98 -8.64
N VAL A 155 7.75 14.32 -7.55
CA VAL A 155 7.52 14.97 -6.26
C VAL A 155 8.84 15.45 -5.67
N ARG A 156 8.83 16.65 -5.07
CA ARG A 156 10.01 17.26 -4.42
C ARG A 156 9.66 17.72 -3.02
N PHE A 157 10.64 17.71 -2.13
CA PHE A 157 10.52 18.16 -0.75
C PHE A 157 11.50 19.31 -0.49
N ASP A 158 11.07 20.30 0.28
CA ASP A 158 11.84 21.50 0.62
C ASP A 158 11.87 21.71 2.14
N GLU A 159 13.02 21.41 2.76
CA GLU A 159 13.17 21.48 4.22
C GLU A 159 13.19 22.94 4.68
N ASN A 160 12.32 23.32 5.63
CA ASN A 160 12.10 24.71 6.03
C ASN A 160 11.60 25.61 4.88
N GLY A 161 10.93 25.02 3.90
CA GLY A 161 10.35 25.74 2.78
C GLY A 161 9.30 26.78 3.20
N PRO A 162 8.93 27.71 2.29
CA PRO A 162 8.10 28.87 2.64
C PRO A 162 6.59 28.59 2.61
N SER A 163 6.14 27.41 2.15
CA SER A 163 4.71 27.14 1.95
C SER A 163 3.96 27.03 3.28
N VAL A 164 2.78 27.66 3.39
CA VAL A 164 1.90 27.50 4.56
C VAL A 164 1.37 26.07 4.65
N ASP A 165 0.96 25.52 3.51
CA ASP A 165 0.63 24.11 3.39
C ASP A 165 1.93 23.30 3.39
N ARG A 166 2.17 22.53 4.44
CA ARG A 166 3.44 21.83 4.66
C ARG A 166 3.27 20.57 5.49
N LEU A 167 4.28 19.70 5.44
CA LEU A 167 4.40 18.56 6.35
C LEU A 167 5.21 18.95 7.59
N GLU A 168 4.83 18.46 8.76
CA GLU A 168 5.67 18.55 9.96
C GLU A 168 5.85 17.16 10.54
N PHE A 169 7.10 16.67 10.55
CA PHE A 169 7.44 15.39 11.16
C PHE A 169 7.62 15.59 12.66
N PHE A 170 6.98 14.74 13.47
CA PHE A 170 7.04 14.79 14.92
C PHE A 170 6.94 13.39 15.52
N ASP A 171 7.41 13.20 16.75
CA ASP A 171 7.12 11.98 17.51
C ASP A 171 5.78 12.14 18.25
N GLY A 172 4.76 11.42 17.80
CA GLY A 172 3.43 11.36 18.43
C GLY A 172 3.16 10.08 19.22
N GLY A 173 4.14 9.19 19.40
CA GLY A 173 3.96 7.89 20.05
C GLY A 173 3.35 6.79 19.17
N GLY A 174 3.14 7.08 17.88
CA GLY A 174 2.77 6.11 16.84
C GLY A 174 3.28 6.55 15.45
N CYS A 175 2.93 5.79 14.41
CA CYS A 175 3.16 6.11 13.01
C CYS A 175 1.82 6.56 12.40
N SER A 176 1.72 7.77 11.87
CA SER A 176 0.47 8.19 11.23
C SER A 176 0.64 9.34 10.27
N SER A 177 -0.29 9.43 9.33
CA SER A 177 -0.32 10.50 8.34
C SER A 177 -1.73 10.73 7.83
N PHE A 178 -2.01 11.96 7.40
CA PHE A 178 -3.21 12.24 6.61
C PHE A 178 -3.02 11.76 5.18
N VAL A 179 -4.10 11.35 4.51
CA VAL A 179 -4.02 11.03 3.08
C VAL A 179 -4.15 12.30 2.23
N GLY A 180 -3.11 12.57 1.43
CA GLY A 180 -3.03 13.74 0.56
C GLY A 180 -2.88 15.07 1.31
N ARG A 181 -3.14 16.16 0.58
CA ARG A 181 -3.10 17.54 1.10
C ARG A 181 -4.43 17.92 1.74
N ILE A 182 -4.42 18.15 3.05
CA ILE A 182 -5.58 18.63 3.82
C ILE A 182 -5.65 20.17 3.84
N GLY A 183 -4.48 20.81 3.92
CA GLY A 183 -4.34 22.25 4.09
C GLY A 183 -3.77 22.64 5.45
N GLY A 184 -3.00 23.71 5.48
CA GLY A 184 -2.18 24.09 6.61
C GLY A 184 -0.97 23.16 6.84
N THR A 185 -0.33 23.32 7.99
CA THR A 185 0.67 22.38 8.49
C THR A 185 -0.02 21.09 8.90
N GLN A 186 0.24 19.98 8.22
CA GLN A 186 -0.26 18.66 8.58
C GLN A 186 0.87 17.80 9.14
N GLY A 187 0.59 17.13 10.27
CA GLY A 187 1.58 16.32 10.96
C GLY A 187 1.77 14.96 10.32
N VAL A 188 3.00 14.46 10.36
CA VAL A 188 3.36 13.06 10.09
C VAL A 188 4.03 12.53 11.35
N SER A 189 3.35 11.62 12.06
CA SER A 189 3.85 11.05 13.32
C SER A 189 4.83 9.93 13.01
N ILE A 190 6.03 9.97 13.58
CA ILE A 190 7.05 8.93 13.47
C ILE A 190 7.61 8.67 14.87
N ALA A 191 7.06 7.68 15.56
CA ALA A 191 7.55 7.26 16.87
C ALA A 191 8.98 6.71 16.80
N THR A 192 9.80 7.11 17.76
CA THR A 192 11.15 6.56 17.95
C THR A 192 11.27 5.98 19.38
N PRO A 193 11.40 4.65 19.54
CA PRO A 193 11.60 3.61 18.52
C PRO A 193 10.29 3.11 17.89
N GLY A 194 10.41 2.44 16.73
CA GLY A 194 9.36 1.60 16.16
C GLY A 194 8.96 2.02 14.75
N CYS A 195 8.71 3.31 14.54
CA CYS A 195 8.38 3.85 13.21
C CYS A 195 9.61 4.34 12.45
N ASP A 196 10.78 4.42 13.11
CA ASP A 196 12.02 4.94 12.53
C ASP A 196 12.68 3.94 11.56
N VAL A 197 11.90 3.27 10.72
CA VAL A 197 12.35 2.36 9.66
C VAL A 197 12.04 3.03 8.32
N VAL A 198 13.00 3.04 7.37
CA VAL A 198 12.85 3.78 6.10
C VAL A 198 11.59 3.36 5.33
N GLY A 199 11.23 2.08 5.31
CA GLY A 199 9.99 1.63 4.67
C GLY A 199 8.72 2.11 5.38
N ILE A 200 8.68 2.11 6.71
CA ILE A 200 7.55 2.66 7.48
C ILE A 200 7.44 4.17 7.26
N ILE A 201 8.55 4.91 7.29
CA ILE A 201 8.53 6.34 6.99
C ILE A 201 8.08 6.59 5.55
N SER A 202 8.50 5.74 4.60
CA SER A 202 8.07 5.83 3.21
C SER A 202 6.57 5.57 3.05
N HIS A 203 6.00 4.67 3.85
CA HIS A 203 4.57 4.40 3.92
C HIS A 203 3.79 5.65 4.35
N GLU A 204 4.21 6.30 5.45
CA GLU A 204 3.57 7.52 5.95
C GLU A 204 3.68 8.70 4.98
N ILE A 205 4.80 8.79 4.26
CA ILE A 205 4.96 9.74 3.15
C ILE A 205 4.02 9.36 2.00
N GLY A 206 3.86 8.07 1.68
CA GLY A 206 2.90 7.58 0.68
C GLY A 206 1.47 8.03 0.97
N HIS A 207 1.02 7.89 2.22
CA HIS A 207 -0.23 8.50 2.69
C HIS A 207 -0.26 9.99 2.42
N ALA A 208 0.75 10.74 2.89
CA ALA A 208 0.80 12.19 2.70
C ALA A 208 0.72 12.60 1.22
N LEU A 209 1.25 11.78 0.30
CA LEU A 209 1.17 12.02 -1.15
C LEU A 209 -0.17 11.66 -1.78
N GLY A 210 -1.00 10.84 -1.12
CA GLY A 210 -2.36 10.53 -1.53
C GLY A 210 -2.68 9.04 -1.70
N ILE A 211 -1.81 8.12 -1.28
CA ILE A 211 -2.06 6.68 -1.44
C ILE A 211 -2.75 6.14 -0.19
N PHE A 212 -3.86 5.41 -0.36
CA PHE A 212 -4.46 4.61 0.70
C PHE A 212 -3.79 3.24 0.78
N HIS A 213 -4.15 2.45 1.78
CA HIS A 213 -3.70 1.08 1.83
C HIS A 213 -4.11 0.25 0.61
N GLU A 214 -3.20 -0.63 0.16
CA GLU A 214 -3.44 -1.49 -1.01
C GLU A 214 -4.55 -2.52 -0.72
N GLN A 215 -4.59 -3.07 0.50
CA GLN A 215 -5.70 -3.96 0.89
C GLN A 215 -7.04 -3.25 1.00
N ALA A 216 -7.08 -1.92 1.05
CA ALA A 216 -8.32 -1.16 1.08
C ALA A 216 -8.83 -0.83 -0.33
N ARG A 217 -8.22 -1.34 -1.40
CA ARG A 217 -8.70 -1.07 -2.77
C ARG A 217 -10.12 -1.61 -3.01
N PRO A 218 -10.89 -0.99 -3.92
CA PRO A 218 -12.23 -1.45 -4.27
C PRO A 218 -12.27 -2.88 -4.84
N ASP A 219 -11.18 -3.33 -5.46
CA ASP A 219 -11.02 -4.65 -6.08
C ASP A 219 -10.34 -5.69 -5.16
N GLN A 220 -10.13 -5.40 -3.86
CA GLN A 220 -9.38 -6.27 -2.94
C GLN A 220 -9.86 -7.73 -2.91
N GLU A 221 -11.16 -7.98 -3.02
CA GLU A 221 -11.75 -9.32 -2.91
C GLU A 221 -11.36 -10.27 -4.07
N ARG A 222 -10.77 -9.71 -5.13
CA ARG A 222 -10.19 -10.49 -6.25
C ARG A 222 -8.75 -10.93 -6.01
N HIS A 223 -8.12 -10.45 -4.94
CA HIS A 223 -6.69 -10.63 -4.69
C HIS A 223 -6.41 -11.21 -3.31
N ILE A 224 -7.23 -10.88 -2.32
CA ILE A 224 -7.08 -11.35 -0.95
C ILE A 224 -8.39 -11.85 -0.35
N ALA A 225 -8.27 -12.78 0.60
CA ALA A 225 -9.32 -13.17 1.53
C ALA A 225 -8.97 -12.66 2.93
N VAL A 226 -9.97 -12.17 3.66
CA VAL A 226 -9.83 -11.65 5.02
C VAL A 226 -10.47 -12.62 6.02
N ASN A 227 -9.69 -13.09 7.00
CA ASN A 227 -10.15 -13.99 8.04
C ASN A 227 -10.79 -13.21 9.21
N TYR A 228 -12.04 -12.78 9.04
CA TYR A 228 -12.76 -12.06 10.08
C TYR A 228 -12.93 -12.85 11.39
N ASN A 229 -12.85 -14.19 11.36
CA ASN A 229 -12.87 -15.02 12.57
C ASN A 229 -11.63 -14.83 13.45
N ASN A 230 -10.51 -14.38 12.88
CA ASN A 230 -9.29 -14.08 13.61
C ASN A 230 -9.04 -12.58 13.81
N ILE A 231 -10.06 -11.74 13.62
CA ILE A 231 -9.96 -10.29 13.80
C ILE A 231 -11.00 -9.87 14.86
N PRO A 232 -10.60 -9.13 15.92
CA PRO A 232 -11.57 -8.58 16.87
C PRO A 232 -12.61 -7.70 16.14
N ILE A 233 -13.89 -7.84 16.49
CA ILE A 233 -15.00 -7.12 15.83
C ILE A 233 -14.77 -5.60 15.80
N SER A 234 -14.17 -5.02 16.84
CA SER A 234 -13.86 -3.58 16.89
C SER A 234 -12.89 -3.11 15.80
N ARG A 235 -12.19 -4.04 15.14
CA ARG A 235 -11.14 -3.80 14.13
C ARG A 235 -11.52 -4.25 12.73
N TRP A 236 -12.73 -4.76 12.50
CA TRP A 236 -13.18 -5.18 11.16
C TRP A 236 -13.12 -4.05 10.14
N SER A 237 -13.46 -2.83 10.57
CA SER A 237 -13.41 -1.59 9.79
C SER A 237 -12.04 -1.28 9.16
N ASN A 238 -10.96 -1.83 9.71
CA ASN A 238 -9.61 -1.66 9.16
C ASN A 238 -9.38 -2.45 7.86
N PHE A 239 -10.29 -3.35 7.50
CA PHE A 239 -10.24 -4.20 6.29
C PHE A 239 -11.33 -3.83 5.27
N ASN A 240 -12.13 -2.80 5.54
CA ASN A 240 -13.11 -2.31 4.57
C ASN A 240 -12.41 -1.81 3.31
N SER A 241 -12.94 -2.19 2.16
CA SER A 241 -12.57 -1.53 0.90
C SER A 241 -13.11 -0.11 0.89
N MET A 242 -12.30 0.78 0.36
CA MET A 242 -12.70 2.13 0.01
C MET A 242 -13.52 2.07 -1.28
N GLY A 243 -14.45 3.01 -1.46
CA GLY A 243 -15.20 3.12 -2.71
C GLY A 243 -14.30 3.53 -3.89
N PRO A 244 -14.71 3.27 -5.14
CA PRO A 244 -13.92 3.59 -6.34
C PRO A 244 -13.50 5.06 -6.49
N ASN A 245 -14.16 5.98 -5.79
CA ASN A 245 -13.86 7.42 -5.83
C ASN A 245 -12.97 7.88 -4.66
N GLN A 246 -12.57 6.96 -3.77
CA GLN A 246 -11.80 7.26 -2.55
C GLN A 246 -10.39 6.68 -2.64
N ALA A 247 -10.24 5.50 -3.23
CA ALA A 247 -8.96 4.90 -3.58
C ALA A 247 -8.92 4.66 -5.10
N GLU A 248 -8.41 5.64 -5.83
CA GLU A 248 -8.22 5.56 -7.28
C GLU A 248 -7.13 4.54 -7.59
N THR A 249 -7.40 3.60 -8.49
CA THR A 249 -6.43 2.57 -8.87
C THR A 249 -5.53 3.02 -10.00
N PHE A 250 -5.87 4.11 -10.70
CA PHE A 250 -5.17 4.62 -11.88
C PHE A 250 -5.02 3.58 -13.00
N GLY A 251 -5.89 2.55 -12.99
CA GLY A 251 -5.79 1.40 -13.91
C GLY A 251 -4.58 0.49 -13.64
N LEU A 252 -3.92 0.63 -12.49
CA LEU A 252 -2.78 -0.20 -12.09
C LEU A 252 -3.25 -1.53 -11.49
N PRO A 253 -2.47 -2.62 -11.69
CA PRO A 253 -2.79 -3.91 -11.10
C PRO A 253 -2.65 -3.84 -9.57
N TYR A 254 -3.25 -4.81 -8.88
CA TYR A 254 -3.12 -4.95 -7.43
C TYR A 254 -1.69 -5.35 -7.06
N ASP A 255 -1.07 -4.63 -6.14
CA ASP A 255 0.32 -4.81 -5.76
C ASP A 255 0.48 -5.45 -4.38
N THR A 256 0.56 -6.79 -4.35
CA THR A 256 0.85 -7.52 -3.11
C THR A 256 2.23 -7.20 -2.51
N GLY A 257 3.12 -6.52 -3.23
CA GLY A 257 4.42 -6.05 -2.75
C GLY A 257 4.46 -4.56 -2.38
N SER A 258 3.32 -3.86 -2.44
CA SER A 258 3.22 -2.44 -2.10
C SER A 258 3.66 -2.20 -0.66
N VAL A 259 4.37 -1.10 -0.43
CA VAL A 259 4.68 -0.66 0.94
C VAL A 259 3.41 -0.29 1.70
N MET A 260 2.31 0.00 0.99
CA MET A 260 0.98 0.32 1.51
C MET A 260 0.13 -0.91 1.81
N HIS A 261 0.64 -2.13 1.60
CA HIS A 261 -0.10 -3.34 1.92
C HIS A 261 0.16 -3.79 3.37
N TYR A 262 -0.90 -4.14 4.10
CA TYR A 262 -0.79 -4.78 5.41
C TYR A 262 -0.04 -6.11 5.36
N GLY A 263 0.60 -6.46 6.48
CA GLY A 263 1.12 -7.80 6.68
C GLY A 263 0.04 -8.87 6.86
N PRO A 264 0.42 -10.15 6.76
CA PRO A 264 -0.52 -11.27 6.85
C PRO A 264 -1.20 -11.41 8.21
N PHE A 265 -0.65 -10.82 9.28
CA PHE A 265 -1.13 -10.95 10.66
C PHE A 265 -1.68 -9.64 11.23
N GLY A 266 -1.92 -8.63 10.38
CA GLY A 266 -2.43 -7.32 10.83
C GLY A 266 -3.69 -7.48 11.69
N PHE A 267 -3.72 -6.85 12.86
CA PHE A 267 -4.83 -6.86 13.82
C PHE A 267 -5.29 -8.24 14.34
N ALA A 268 -4.52 -9.31 14.15
CA ALA A 268 -4.88 -10.67 14.55
C ALA A 268 -5.24 -10.81 16.04
N ALA A 269 -6.27 -11.59 16.33
CA ALA A 269 -6.60 -12.03 17.69
C ALA A 269 -5.66 -13.16 18.15
N ASP A 270 -5.50 -14.20 17.32
CA ASP A 270 -4.41 -15.18 17.42
C ASP A 270 -3.25 -14.76 16.52
N PRO A 271 -2.11 -14.29 17.08
CA PRO A 271 -0.99 -13.78 16.30
C PRO A 271 -0.27 -14.84 15.46
N TYR A 272 -0.61 -16.12 15.60
CA TYR A 272 -0.02 -17.21 14.82
C TYR A 272 -0.88 -17.62 13.60
N THR A 273 -2.07 -17.04 13.48
CA THR A 273 -3.03 -17.31 12.39
C THR A 273 -3.15 -16.05 11.53
N PRO A 274 -3.02 -16.13 10.19
CA PRO A 274 -3.10 -14.95 9.34
C PRO A 274 -4.53 -14.38 9.31
N THR A 275 -4.61 -13.06 9.24
CA THR A 275 -5.83 -12.29 8.99
C THR A 275 -6.02 -12.01 7.51
N ILE A 276 -4.93 -11.95 6.73
CA ILE A 276 -4.98 -11.78 5.28
C ILE A 276 -4.32 -12.97 4.59
N ARG A 277 -5.03 -13.55 3.64
CA ARG A 277 -4.51 -14.54 2.69
C ARG A 277 -4.56 -13.99 1.28
N THR A 278 -3.48 -14.03 0.53
CA THR A 278 -3.51 -13.81 -0.92
C THR A 278 -4.18 -15.00 -1.61
N LEU A 279 -5.08 -14.74 -2.56
CA LEU A 279 -5.73 -15.80 -3.34
C LEU A 279 -4.69 -16.58 -4.14
N GLU A 280 -3.68 -15.87 -4.68
CA GLU A 280 -2.50 -16.51 -5.23
C GLU A 280 -1.47 -16.80 -4.14
N ARG A 281 -1.34 -18.08 -3.77
CA ARG A 281 -0.52 -18.52 -2.62
C ARG A 281 0.95 -18.10 -2.73
N ILE A 282 1.47 -18.00 -3.96
CA ILE A 282 2.86 -17.57 -4.21
C ILE A 282 3.12 -16.11 -3.82
N GLN A 283 2.09 -15.27 -3.75
CA GLN A 283 2.20 -13.87 -3.34
C GLN A 283 2.13 -13.67 -1.83
N GLN A 284 1.82 -14.71 -1.05
CA GLN A 284 1.57 -14.58 0.38
C GLN A 284 2.75 -13.99 1.15
N SER A 285 3.98 -14.27 0.70
CA SER A 285 5.20 -13.78 1.33
C SER A 285 5.60 -12.35 0.91
N THR A 286 4.89 -11.73 -0.02
CA THR A 286 5.20 -10.36 -0.48
C THR A 286 4.50 -9.29 0.36
N ILE A 287 3.32 -9.61 0.90
CA ILE A 287 2.48 -8.65 1.63
C ILE A 287 3.14 -8.22 2.95
N GLY A 288 3.01 -6.93 3.29
CA GLY A 288 3.55 -6.37 4.54
C GLY A 288 5.03 -6.03 4.53
N GLN A 289 5.68 -6.00 3.36
CA GLN A 289 7.09 -5.59 3.31
C GLN A 289 7.27 -4.12 3.75
N ARG A 290 8.37 -3.84 4.47
CA ARG A 290 8.76 -2.50 4.94
C ARG A 290 10.19 -2.14 4.52
N ILE A 291 10.57 -2.56 3.32
CA ILE A 291 11.88 -2.22 2.70
C ILE A 291 11.80 -0.82 2.09
N GLY A 292 10.69 -0.50 1.42
CA GLY A 292 10.44 0.79 0.77
C GLY A 292 9.34 0.66 -0.31
N PRO A 293 8.99 1.76 -0.99
CA PRO A 293 7.95 1.73 -2.02
C PRO A 293 8.30 0.79 -3.17
N SER A 294 7.30 0.11 -3.71
CA SER A 294 7.40 -0.75 -4.87
C SER A 294 7.45 0.07 -6.17
N PHE A 295 7.70 -0.62 -7.29
CA PHE A 295 7.58 -0.02 -8.61
C PHE A 295 6.18 0.58 -8.88
N LEU A 296 5.13 -0.12 -8.44
CA LEU A 296 3.75 0.30 -8.65
C LEU A 296 3.34 1.42 -7.69
N ASP A 297 3.92 1.49 -6.48
CA ASP A 297 3.75 2.65 -5.59
C ASP A 297 4.27 3.93 -6.24
N PHE A 298 5.45 3.88 -6.85
CA PHE A 298 5.99 5.01 -7.62
C PHE A 298 5.13 5.32 -8.86
N GLN A 299 4.66 4.29 -9.57
CA GLN A 299 3.81 4.48 -10.75
C GLN A 299 2.48 5.13 -10.40
N ALA A 300 1.87 4.78 -9.26
CA ALA A 300 0.63 5.39 -8.78
C ALA A 300 0.81 6.89 -8.52
N ILE A 301 1.90 7.29 -7.85
CA ILE A 301 2.23 8.71 -7.67
C ILE A 301 2.52 9.39 -9.01
N ASN A 302 3.27 8.74 -9.90
CA ASN A 302 3.57 9.31 -11.21
C ASN A 302 2.31 9.53 -12.05
N ALA A 303 1.34 8.62 -11.98
CA ALA A 303 0.03 8.78 -12.62
C ALA A 303 -0.78 9.91 -11.96
N ALA A 304 -0.87 9.94 -10.63
CA ALA A 304 -1.62 10.94 -9.88
C ALA A 304 -1.11 12.37 -10.12
N TYR A 305 0.21 12.55 -10.14
CA TYR A 305 0.88 13.84 -10.34
C TYR A 305 1.25 14.10 -11.81
N GLY A 306 0.83 13.22 -12.74
CA GLY A 306 1.17 13.24 -14.16
C GLY A 306 2.64 13.59 -14.42
N CYS A 307 3.52 12.89 -13.72
CA CYS A 307 4.95 13.16 -13.71
C CYS A 307 5.60 12.90 -15.07
N THR A 308 4.97 12.08 -15.92
CA THR A 308 5.47 11.70 -17.24
C THR A 308 4.77 12.44 -18.39
N ASP A 309 3.80 13.32 -18.10
CA ASP A 309 3.03 14.06 -19.12
C ASP A 309 3.91 14.91 -20.04
N HIS A 310 5.07 15.35 -19.54
CA HIS A 310 6.04 16.15 -20.27
C HIS A 310 7.03 15.32 -21.11
N CYS A 311 7.08 14.00 -20.90
CA CYS A 311 7.98 13.12 -21.63
C CYS A 311 7.39 12.76 -22.99
N PRO A 312 8.21 12.71 -24.06
CA PRO A 312 7.77 12.14 -25.33
C PRO A 312 7.40 10.66 -25.14
N PRO A 313 6.53 10.11 -26.01
CA PRO A 313 6.24 8.68 -26.00
C PRO A 313 7.54 7.86 -26.13
N LEU A 314 7.78 7.00 -25.15
CA LEU A 314 8.94 6.11 -25.11
C LEU A 314 8.45 4.67 -25.04
N HIS A 315 9.00 3.79 -25.89
CA HIS A 315 8.67 2.37 -25.83
C HIS A 315 9.47 1.72 -24.70
N CYS A 316 8.77 1.42 -23.61
CA CYS A 316 9.34 0.72 -22.46
C CYS A 316 8.88 -0.74 -22.45
N PHE A 317 9.82 -1.66 -22.37
CA PHE A 317 9.55 -3.10 -22.29
C PHE A 317 9.05 -3.49 -20.89
N HIS A 318 8.42 -4.67 -20.82
CA HIS A 318 8.00 -5.31 -19.56
C HIS A 318 7.16 -4.41 -18.65
N ASN A 319 6.28 -3.58 -19.22
CA ASN A 319 5.43 -2.63 -18.49
C ASN A 319 6.20 -1.53 -17.75
N GLY A 320 7.43 -1.22 -18.20
CA GLY A 320 8.09 0.02 -17.82
C GLY A 320 7.33 1.25 -18.31
N TYR A 321 7.69 2.42 -17.80
CA TYR A 321 7.14 3.71 -18.22
C TYR A 321 8.26 4.76 -18.31
N PRO A 322 8.08 5.88 -19.05
CA PRO A 322 9.10 6.92 -19.13
C PRO A 322 9.55 7.39 -17.74
N HIS A 323 10.85 7.46 -17.48
CA HIS A 323 11.34 7.83 -16.16
C HIS A 323 11.05 9.32 -15.89
N PRO A 324 10.37 9.68 -14.79
CA PRO A 324 9.88 11.04 -14.56
C PRO A 324 10.99 12.09 -14.39
N ASN A 325 12.20 11.64 -14.04
CA ASN A 325 13.38 12.51 -13.91
C ASN A 325 14.33 12.45 -15.12
N ASN A 326 14.07 11.56 -16.08
CA ASN A 326 14.87 11.41 -17.28
C ASN A 326 14.05 10.79 -18.41
N CYS A 327 13.41 11.64 -19.23
CA CYS A 327 12.56 11.21 -20.32
C CYS A 327 13.27 10.44 -21.45
N SER A 328 14.60 10.28 -21.40
CA SER A 328 15.36 9.49 -22.37
C SER A 328 15.47 8.01 -21.99
N MET A 329 14.96 7.61 -20.82
CA MET A 329 14.99 6.23 -20.35
C MET A 329 13.69 5.84 -19.65
N CYS A 330 13.50 4.55 -19.43
CA CYS A 330 12.36 3.99 -18.74
C CYS A 330 12.68 3.75 -17.25
N ALA A 331 11.67 3.98 -16.40
CA ALA A 331 11.60 3.36 -15.09
C ALA A 331 11.22 1.90 -15.28
N CYS A 332 12.03 1.00 -14.72
CA CYS A 332 11.88 -0.44 -14.93
C CYS A 332 11.30 -1.11 -13.69
N PRO A 333 10.38 -2.08 -13.87
CA PRO A 333 9.98 -2.95 -12.78
C PRO A 333 11.18 -3.68 -12.19
N ASP A 334 11.06 -4.05 -10.92
CA ASP A 334 12.09 -4.81 -10.22
C ASP A 334 12.47 -6.08 -11.00
N GLY A 335 13.77 -6.37 -11.08
CA GLY A 335 14.31 -7.48 -11.87
C GLY A 335 14.68 -7.13 -13.32
N PHE A 336 14.21 -6.02 -13.86
CA PHE A 336 14.60 -5.52 -15.18
C PHE A 336 15.59 -4.35 -15.10
N TYR A 337 16.34 -4.14 -16.17
CA TYR A 337 17.26 -3.01 -16.35
C TYR A 337 17.49 -2.74 -17.84
N GLY A 338 18.27 -1.70 -18.14
CA GLY A 338 18.49 -1.19 -19.49
C GLY A 338 17.85 0.17 -19.68
N GLN A 339 18.09 0.80 -20.82
CA GLN A 339 17.53 2.13 -21.09
C GLN A 339 16.01 2.07 -21.29
N PHE A 340 15.52 0.95 -21.83
CA PHE A 340 14.10 0.71 -22.15
C PHE A 340 13.53 -0.48 -21.37
N CYS A 341 14.22 -0.94 -20.33
CA CYS A 341 13.88 -2.15 -19.57
C CYS A 341 13.96 -3.45 -20.37
N GLU A 342 14.82 -3.49 -21.38
CA GLU A 342 14.97 -4.59 -22.32
C GLU A 342 15.70 -5.82 -21.76
N SER A 343 16.37 -5.68 -20.61
CA SER A 343 17.26 -6.71 -20.08
C SER A 343 16.86 -7.16 -18.68
N ILE A 344 17.16 -8.43 -18.35
CA ILE A 344 16.98 -8.99 -17.01
C ILE A 344 18.25 -8.74 -16.20
N ARG A 345 18.12 -8.18 -15.00
CA ARG A 345 19.28 -7.83 -14.15
C ARG A 345 20.12 -9.09 -13.87
N PRO A 346 21.45 -9.06 -14.04
CA PRO A 346 22.30 -10.22 -13.79
C PRO A 346 22.54 -10.45 -12.28
N SER A 347 22.62 -11.73 -11.88
CA SER A 347 22.81 -12.12 -10.47
C SER A 347 24.21 -11.74 -9.98
N VAL A 348 24.25 -10.95 -8.92
CA VAL A 348 25.48 -10.57 -8.21
C VAL A 348 25.54 -11.31 -6.88
N GLY A 349 26.36 -12.36 -6.80
CA GLY A 349 26.65 -13.14 -5.57
C GLY A 349 26.28 -14.63 -5.63
N GLU A 350 26.33 -15.30 -4.47
CA GLU A 350 25.89 -16.71 -4.28
C GLU A 350 24.35 -16.88 -4.32
N CYS A 351 23.60 -15.79 -4.51
CA CYS A 351 22.15 -15.80 -4.66
C CYS A 351 21.77 -15.72 -6.16
N GLY A 352 20.76 -16.48 -6.58
CA GLY A 352 20.30 -16.55 -7.97
C GLY A 352 19.75 -17.93 -8.29
N GLY A 353 18.46 -18.00 -8.61
CA GLY A 353 17.75 -19.23 -8.98
C GLY A 353 17.01 -19.05 -10.29
N VAL A 354 16.88 -20.12 -11.06
CA VAL A 354 15.95 -20.15 -12.19
C VAL A 354 14.59 -20.53 -11.63
N PHE A 355 13.62 -19.65 -11.79
CA PHE A 355 12.22 -20.00 -11.55
C PHE A 355 11.60 -20.41 -12.87
N LEU A 356 11.02 -21.61 -12.87
CA LEU A 356 10.11 -22.03 -13.91
C LEU A 356 8.71 -21.65 -13.43
N VAL A 357 8.09 -20.68 -14.10
CA VAL A 357 6.69 -20.37 -13.90
C VAL A 357 5.90 -21.24 -14.88
N PHE A 358 5.10 -22.14 -14.34
CA PHE A 358 4.23 -23.00 -15.13
C PHE A 358 2.83 -22.39 -15.16
N HIS A 359 2.31 -22.21 -16.38
CA HIS A 359 0.94 -21.79 -16.62
C HIS A 359 0.07 -23.03 -16.84
N ALA A 360 -0.85 -23.31 -15.91
CA ALA A 360 -1.86 -24.33 -16.08
C ALA A 360 -3.21 -23.67 -16.42
N GLU A 361 -3.67 -23.86 -17.66
CA GLU A 361 -5.07 -23.59 -18.02
C GLU A 361 -5.87 -24.87 -17.74
N THR A 362 -6.84 -24.78 -16.84
CA THR A 362 -7.86 -25.83 -16.74
C THR A 362 -9.00 -25.48 -17.69
N GLU A 363 -9.08 -26.16 -18.82
CA GLU A 363 -10.31 -26.23 -19.62
C GLU A 363 -11.34 -27.06 -18.82
N ARG A 364 -12.45 -26.45 -18.43
CA ARG A 364 -13.64 -27.20 -18.01
C ARG A 364 -14.52 -27.31 -19.24
N ASP A 365 -14.65 -28.53 -19.79
CA ASP A 365 -15.74 -28.84 -20.72
C ASP A 365 -17.06 -28.75 -19.92
N VAL A 366 -17.81 -27.68 -20.17
CA VAL A 366 -19.21 -27.56 -19.75
C VAL A 366 -20.01 -27.46 -21.04
N ASP A 367 -20.86 -28.45 -21.29
CA ASP A 367 -21.86 -28.41 -22.35
C ASP A 367 -22.73 -27.15 -22.22
N ASP A 368 -22.88 -26.46 -23.37
CA ASP A 368 -23.80 -25.38 -23.72
C ASP A 368 -23.82 -24.06 -22.91
N ASP A 369 -23.45 -22.99 -23.62
CA ASP A 369 -23.78 -21.57 -23.43
C ASP A 369 -23.62 -20.96 -22.01
N VAL A 370 -22.37 -20.63 -21.63
CA VAL A 370 -21.91 -19.33 -21.06
C VAL A 370 -20.39 -19.47 -20.82
N HIS A 371 -19.56 -18.64 -21.46
CA HIS A 371 -18.12 -18.56 -21.17
C HIS A 371 -17.87 -17.81 -19.85
N GLU A 372 -17.49 -18.52 -18.79
CA GLU A 372 -17.08 -17.93 -17.51
C GLU A 372 -15.68 -18.40 -17.06
N THR A 373 -14.86 -17.41 -16.71
CA THR A 373 -13.52 -17.42 -16.08
C THR A 373 -12.70 -18.73 -16.04
N THR A 374 -11.60 -18.72 -16.80
CA THR A 374 -10.47 -19.65 -16.67
C THR A 374 -9.77 -19.40 -15.32
N GLN A 375 -9.90 -20.34 -14.38
CA GLN A 375 -9.06 -20.35 -13.18
C GLN A 375 -7.64 -20.69 -13.64
N VAL A 376 -6.66 -19.85 -13.29
CA VAL A 376 -5.27 -20.14 -13.67
C VAL A 376 -4.43 -20.34 -12.43
N ALA A 377 -3.90 -21.55 -12.31
CA ALA A 377 -2.91 -21.87 -11.31
C ALA A 377 -1.51 -21.53 -11.86
N HIS A 378 -0.78 -20.69 -11.13
CA HIS A 378 0.64 -20.43 -11.38
C HIS A 378 1.46 -21.19 -10.35
N SER A 379 2.31 -22.12 -10.79
CA SER A 379 3.30 -22.75 -9.93
C SER A 379 4.69 -22.19 -10.25
N ILE A 380 5.33 -21.62 -9.22
CA ILE A 380 6.70 -21.12 -9.27
C ILE A 380 7.56 -22.12 -8.48
N ILE A 381 8.45 -22.83 -9.16
CA ILE A 381 9.31 -23.82 -8.52
C ILE A 381 10.72 -23.26 -8.39
N ASN A 382 11.20 -23.17 -7.16
CA ASN A 382 12.57 -22.80 -6.84
C ASN A 382 13.49 -24.01 -7.08
N LEU A 383 14.40 -23.96 -8.05
CA LEU A 383 15.28 -25.09 -8.37
C LEU A 383 16.43 -25.31 -7.35
N THR A 384 16.43 -24.61 -6.22
CA THR A 384 17.43 -24.78 -5.15
C THR A 384 17.02 -25.77 -4.06
N GLU A 385 15.81 -26.33 -4.05
CA GLU A 385 15.39 -27.32 -3.04
C GLU A 385 15.35 -28.77 -3.57
N THR A 386 15.38 -29.69 -2.60
CA THR A 386 16.08 -30.98 -2.62
C THR A 386 15.66 -32.01 -3.70
N ARG A 387 16.51 -33.04 -3.88
CA ARG A 387 16.32 -34.22 -4.78
C ARG A 387 14.92 -34.87 -4.71
N ARG A 388 14.19 -34.67 -3.61
CA ARG A 388 12.85 -35.20 -3.30
C ARG A 388 11.74 -34.45 -4.06
N GLU A 389 11.91 -33.17 -4.32
CA GLU A 389 10.93 -32.33 -5.04
C GLU A 389 11.07 -32.49 -6.57
N ARG A 390 12.27 -32.79 -7.08
CA ARG A 390 12.45 -33.21 -8.49
C ARG A 390 11.67 -34.49 -8.82
N GLN A 391 11.59 -35.44 -7.88
CA GLN A 391 10.79 -36.65 -8.06
C GLN A 391 9.27 -36.36 -8.07
N GLN A 392 8.81 -35.35 -7.32
CA GLN A 392 7.41 -34.90 -7.39
C GLN A 392 7.10 -34.18 -8.71
N LEU A 393 8.09 -33.51 -9.30
CA LEU A 393 8.02 -32.85 -10.61
C LEU A 393 7.85 -33.85 -11.76
N ASP A 394 8.66 -34.92 -11.77
CA ASP A 394 8.56 -35.99 -12.77
C ASP A 394 7.21 -36.72 -12.67
N ALA A 395 6.65 -36.84 -11.47
CA ALA A 395 5.32 -37.39 -11.25
C ALA A 395 4.18 -36.45 -11.71
N ALA A 396 4.35 -35.13 -11.56
CA ALA A 396 3.37 -34.13 -12.02
C ALA A 396 3.35 -33.99 -13.56
N HIS A 397 4.50 -34.15 -14.23
CA HIS A 397 4.61 -34.17 -15.69
C HIS A 397 3.90 -35.37 -16.36
N GLN A 398 3.64 -36.44 -15.61
CA GLN A 398 2.96 -37.65 -16.10
C GLN A 398 1.46 -37.67 -15.81
N SER A 399 0.91 -36.63 -15.16
CA SER A 399 -0.53 -36.56 -14.85
C SER A 399 -1.35 -36.15 -16.10
N PRO A 400 -2.30 -36.97 -16.59
CA PRO A 400 -3.04 -36.67 -17.82
C PRO A 400 -4.04 -35.50 -17.71
N ARG A 401 -4.19 -34.88 -16.52
CA ARG A 401 -5.25 -33.91 -16.23
C ARG A 401 -4.83 -32.43 -16.26
N ILE A 402 -3.54 -32.12 -16.41
CA ILE A 402 -3.04 -30.73 -16.39
C ILE A 402 -2.10 -30.51 -17.57
N GLY A 403 -2.60 -29.85 -18.62
CA GLY A 403 -1.81 -29.45 -19.78
C GLY A 403 -1.08 -28.13 -19.54
N TYR A 404 0.21 -28.18 -19.20
CA TYR A 404 1.04 -26.98 -19.10
C TYR A 404 1.44 -26.49 -20.49
N LYS A 405 0.82 -25.40 -20.99
CA LYS A 405 0.99 -24.93 -22.39
C LYS A 405 2.19 -24.00 -22.61
N LYS A 406 2.76 -23.38 -21.57
CA LYS A 406 3.94 -22.50 -21.68
C LYS A 406 4.83 -22.58 -20.44
N VAL A 407 6.13 -22.78 -20.66
CA VAL A 407 7.17 -22.67 -19.64
C VAL A 407 7.93 -21.37 -19.91
N VAL A 408 7.77 -20.38 -19.04
CA VAL A 408 8.60 -19.17 -19.09
C VAL A 408 9.74 -19.36 -18.11
N LYS A 409 10.97 -19.45 -18.64
CA LYS A 409 12.18 -19.55 -17.84
C LYS A 409 12.60 -18.15 -17.43
N LEU A 410 12.32 -17.79 -16.18
CA LEU A 410 12.72 -16.49 -15.65
C LEU A 410 13.91 -16.69 -14.72
N HIS A 411 15.04 -16.10 -15.09
CA HIS A 411 16.19 -15.99 -14.21
C HIS A 411 15.93 -14.83 -13.24
N TYR A 412 15.69 -15.11 -11.95
CA TYR A 412 15.51 -14.05 -10.97
C TYR A 412 16.76 -13.84 -10.12
N THR A 413 16.93 -12.55 -9.81
CA THR A 413 18.18 -11.93 -9.40
C THR A 413 18.14 -11.37 -7.97
N LEU A 414 17.02 -11.56 -7.28
CA LEU A 414 16.76 -10.86 -6.04
C LEU A 414 17.17 -11.75 -4.87
N CYS A 415 18.25 -11.38 -4.17
CA CYS A 415 18.59 -11.96 -2.86
C CYS A 415 17.46 -11.74 -1.82
N ASN A 416 16.46 -10.90 -2.16
CA ASN A 416 15.26 -10.68 -1.36
C ASN A 416 14.06 -11.37 -2.03
N TYR A 417 13.70 -12.54 -1.50
CA TYR A 417 12.62 -13.39 -1.98
C TYR A 417 11.28 -12.65 -2.12
N GLN A 418 10.99 -11.69 -1.22
CA GLN A 418 9.74 -10.92 -1.23
C GLN A 418 9.65 -9.97 -2.43
N ARG A 419 10.76 -9.30 -2.79
CA ARG A 419 10.82 -8.49 -4.02
C ARG A 419 10.80 -9.36 -5.27
N ALA A 420 11.42 -10.54 -5.22
CA ALA A 420 11.44 -11.48 -6.35
C ALA A 420 10.02 -11.91 -6.75
N GLN A 421 9.22 -12.29 -5.76
CA GLN A 421 7.84 -12.73 -6.00
C GLN A 421 6.92 -11.61 -6.46
N ALA A 422 7.02 -10.41 -5.86
CA ALA A 422 6.21 -9.26 -6.26
C ALA A 422 6.48 -8.86 -7.73
N ALA A 423 7.76 -8.83 -8.13
CA ALA A 423 8.16 -8.56 -9.51
C ALA A 423 7.63 -9.60 -10.51
N ILE A 424 7.61 -10.88 -10.13
CA ILE A 424 7.06 -11.97 -10.97
C ILE A 424 5.57 -11.76 -11.23
N THR A 425 4.80 -11.52 -10.17
CA THR A 425 3.35 -11.55 -10.29
C THR A 425 2.78 -10.27 -10.92
N ALA A 426 3.39 -9.10 -10.67
CA ALA A 426 3.01 -7.85 -11.32
C ALA A 426 3.15 -7.91 -12.85
N ASN A 427 4.16 -8.62 -13.37
CA ASN A 427 4.41 -8.71 -14.80
C ASN A 427 3.54 -9.77 -15.51
N HIS A 428 2.99 -10.74 -14.78
CA HIS A 428 2.17 -11.82 -15.35
C HIS A 428 0.68 -11.46 -15.49
N HIS A 429 0.13 -10.61 -14.62
CA HIS A 429 -1.25 -10.14 -14.75
C HIS A 429 -1.47 -9.16 -15.92
N TYR A 430 -0.42 -8.48 -16.38
CA TYR A 430 -0.52 -7.48 -17.45
C TYR A 430 -0.33 -8.03 -18.87
N ASN A 431 0.24 -9.24 -19.01
CA ASN A 431 0.46 -9.92 -20.30
C ASN A 431 -0.70 -10.87 -20.68
N ARG A 432 -1.86 -10.77 -20.02
CA ARG A 432 -3.08 -11.51 -20.36
C ARG A 432 -4.10 -10.64 -21.07
#